data_AF-A0AAX2GVN1-F1
#
_entry.id   AF-A0AAX2GVN1-F1
#
_cell.length_a   1.000
_cell.length_b   1.000
_cell.length_c   1.000
_cell.angle_alpha   90.00
_cell.angle_beta   90.00
_cell.angle_gamma   90.00
#
_symmetry.space_group_name_H-M   'P 1'
#
loop_
_entity.id
_entity.type
_entity.pdbx_description
1 polymer ?
#
loop_
_entity_poly.entity_id
_entity_poly.type
_entity_poly.pdbx_seq_one_letter_code
_entity_poly.pdbx_strand_id
1 'polypeptide(L)'
;MIKATVHIDKEQIHSKLTAKVVDCLTKAGELCIAEARTGGSYTDRTGNLRNSVGYVVLVDGKTERQANINALNAKQVNDLAPKYSSGIVLIVVAGMKYAAYVEAKGYNVLTSAELLAEKIAPQLLSQLH
;
A
#
# COMPACT_ATOMS: atom_id res chain seq x y z
N MET A 1 -25.12 -4.30 47.39
CA MET A 1 -25.15 -5.16 46.18
C MET A 1 -24.55 -4.35 45.04
N ILE A 2 -23.33 -4.64 44.61
CA ILE A 2 -22.69 -3.87 43.52
C ILE A 2 -23.03 -4.58 42.20
N LYS A 3 -23.76 -3.90 41.32
CA LYS A 3 -23.91 -4.29 39.91
C LYS A 3 -23.01 -3.35 39.12
N ALA A 4 -21.84 -3.83 38.72
CA ALA A 4 -21.02 -3.16 37.72
C ALA A 4 -21.37 -3.75 36.35
N THR A 5 -21.87 -2.91 35.45
CA THR A 5 -22.11 -3.29 34.06
C THR A 5 -21.20 -2.44 33.18
N VAL A 6 -20.30 -3.10 32.44
CA VAL A 6 -19.44 -2.45 31.45
C VAL A 6 -20.06 -2.69 30.08
N HIS A 7 -20.40 -1.61 29.39
CA HIS A 7 -20.88 -1.66 28.01
C HIS A 7 -19.74 -1.30 27.07
N ILE A 8 -19.40 -2.20 26.15
CA ILE A 8 -18.34 -2.00 25.17
C ILE A 8 -18.98 -1.97 23.79
N ASP A 9 -18.83 -0.84 23.10
CA ASP A 9 -19.27 -0.67 21.72
C ASP A 9 -18.30 -1.35 20.76
N LYS A 10 -18.74 -2.49 20.22
CA LYS A 10 -17.94 -3.33 19.30
C LYS A 10 -17.71 -2.66 17.94
N GLU A 11 -18.65 -1.84 17.50
CA GLU A 11 -18.62 -1.18 16.20
C GLU A 11 -17.60 -0.05 16.22
N GLN A 12 -17.56 0.72 17.32
CA GLN A 12 -16.54 1.73 17.52
C GLN A 12 -15.13 1.14 17.60
N ILE A 13 -14.97 -0.05 18.20
CA ILE A 13 -13.67 -0.75 18.24
C ILE A 13 -13.25 -1.19 16.83
N HIS A 14 -14.17 -1.79 16.06
CA HIS A 14 -13.89 -2.21 14.69
C HIS A 14 -13.49 -1.01 13.82
N SER A 15 -14.25 0.08 13.88
CA SER A 15 -13.95 1.30 13.14
C SER A 15 -12.56 1.87 13.47
N LYS A 16 -12.22 1.94 14.77
CA LYS A 16 -10.89 2.39 15.22
C LYS A 16 -9.78 1.47 14.74
N LEU A 17 -9.96 0.15 14.81
CA LEU A 17 -8.97 -0.81 14.37
C LEU A 17 -8.76 -0.73 12.86
N THR A 18 -9.83 -0.71 12.07
CA THR A 18 -9.79 -0.56 10.62
C THR A 18 -9.03 0.71 10.22
N ALA A 19 -9.34 1.85 10.85
CA ALA A 19 -8.63 3.10 10.58
C ALA A 19 -7.12 2.97 10.82
N LYS A 20 -6.71 2.35 11.94
CA LYS A 20 -5.30 2.13 12.22
C LYS A 20 -4.62 1.21 11.20
N VAL A 21 -5.29 0.15 10.75
CA VAL A 21 -4.73 -0.74 9.70
C VAL A 21 -4.56 0.03 8.38
N VAL A 22 -5.55 0.83 7.99
CA VAL A 22 -5.47 1.69 6.81
C VAL A 22 -4.28 2.65 6.90
N ASP A 23 -4.07 3.28 8.06
CA ASP A 23 -2.92 4.18 8.27
C ASP A 23 -1.58 3.44 8.15
N CYS A 24 -1.50 2.20 8.65
CA CYS A 24 -0.30 1.38 8.55
C CYS A 24 0.03 1.01 7.10
N LEU A 25 -0.97 0.58 6.34
CA LEU A 25 -0.82 0.26 4.91
C LEU A 25 -0.50 1.51 4.08
N THR A 26 -1.09 2.65 4.44
CA THR A 26 -0.79 3.95 3.83
C THR A 26 0.68 4.30 4.04
N LYS A 27 1.22 4.17 5.26
CA LYS A 27 2.64 4.38 5.54
C LYS A 27 3.53 3.43 4.74
N ALA A 28 3.17 2.16 4.62
CA ALA A 28 3.90 1.21 3.79
C ALA A 28 3.93 1.63 2.31
N GLY A 29 2.79 2.09 1.77
CA GLY A 29 2.70 2.63 0.42
C GLY A 29 3.55 3.89 0.20
N GLU A 30 3.54 4.83 1.14
CA GLU A 30 4.39 6.03 1.09
C GLU A 30 5.88 5.68 1.12
N LEU A 31 6.29 4.69 1.92
CA LEU A 31 7.67 4.20 1.94
C LEU A 31 8.07 3.58 0.60
N CYS A 32 7.17 2.87 -0.08
CA CYS A 32 7.42 2.32 -1.42
C CYS A 32 7.64 3.44 -2.45
N ILE A 33 6.85 4.52 -2.40
CA ILE A 33 7.05 5.70 -3.26
C ILE A 33 8.37 6.39 -2.93
N ALA A 34 8.70 6.55 -1.65
CA ALA A 34 9.95 7.17 -1.22
C ALA A 34 11.15 6.38 -1.72
N GLU A 35 11.16 5.06 -1.51
CA GLU A 35 12.22 4.16 -1.98
C GLU A 35 12.37 4.21 -3.50
N ALA A 36 11.27 4.24 -4.26
CA ALA A 36 11.33 4.38 -5.71
C ALA A 36 11.95 5.72 -6.16
N ARG A 37 11.84 6.77 -5.34
CA ARG A 37 12.42 8.10 -5.61
C ARG A 37 13.90 8.19 -5.22
N THR A 38 14.30 7.55 -4.11
CA THR A 38 15.63 7.72 -3.49
C THR A 38 16.56 6.52 -3.70
N GLY A 39 16.04 5.29 -3.73
CA GLY A 39 16.78 4.02 -3.70
C GLY A 39 17.21 3.48 -5.07
N GLY A 40 16.96 4.20 -6.16
CA GLY A 40 17.26 3.71 -7.51
C GLY A 40 18.75 3.64 -7.82
N SER A 41 19.32 2.43 -7.88
CA SER A 41 20.61 2.09 -8.52
C SER A 41 20.59 2.25 -10.06
N TYR A 42 19.54 2.85 -10.61
CA TYR A 42 19.32 3.06 -12.04
C TYR A 42 19.15 4.55 -12.38
N THR A 43 19.75 4.97 -13.50
CA THR A 43 19.60 6.34 -14.03
C THR A 43 18.23 6.51 -14.68
N ASP A 44 17.32 7.21 -14.01
CA ASP A 44 16.09 7.69 -14.64
C ASP A 44 16.38 8.93 -15.49
N ARG A 45 16.57 8.75 -16.80
CA ARG A 45 16.88 9.85 -17.74
C ARG A 45 15.67 10.72 -18.09
N THR A 46 14.45 10.25 -17.81
CA THR A 46 13.21 10.93 -18.24
C THR A 46 12.31 11.38 -17.09
N GLY A 47 12.61 10.97 -15.85
CA GLY A 47 11.77 11.20 -14.67
C GLY A 47 10.50 10.33 -14.61
N ASN A 48 10.19 9.61 -15.70
CA ASN A 48 8.97 8.82 -15.81
C ASN A 48 9.03 7.53 -14.97
N LEU A 49 10.21 6.98 -14.69
CA LEU A 49 10.31 5.77 -13.88
C LEU A 49 9.98 6.06 -12.42
N ARG A 50 10.62 7.09 -11.82
CA ARG A 50 10.40 7.47 -10.41
C ARG A 50 8.98 7.99 -10.16
N ASN A 51 8.36 8.60 -11.17
CA ASN A 51 6.99 9.09 -11.08
C ASN A 51 5.93 8.02 -11.36
N SER A 52 6.30 6.81 -11.78
CA SER A 52 5.34 5.75 -12.13
C SER A 52 4.93 4.86 -10.96
N VAL A 53 5.62 4.93 -9.82
CA VAL A 53 5.31 4.13 -8.63
C VAL A 53 4.24 4.83 -7.80
N GLY A 54 3.13 4.15 -7.54
CA GLY A 54 2.03 4.65 -6.72
C GLY A 54 1.39 3.53 -5.92
N TYR A 55 0.44 3.86 -5.05
CA TYR A 55 -0.31 2.86 -4.30
C TYR A 55 -1.78 3.23 -4.12
N VAL A 56 -2.59 2.22 -3.80
CA VAL A 56 -3.99 2.32 -3.39
C VAL A 56 -4.23 1.43 -2.19
N VAL A 57 -4.93 1.92 -1.18
CA VAL A 57 -5.47 1.14 -0.06
C VAL A 57 -6.97 1.00 -0.25
N LEU A 58 -7.44 -0.24 -0.31
CA LEU A 58 -8.85 -0.59 -0.41
C LEU A 58 -9.37 -1.06 0.94
N VAL A 59 -10.61 -0.70 1.29
CA VAL A 59 -11.41 -1.34 2.33
C VAL A 59 -12.70 -1.83 1.69
N ASP A 60 -12.90 -3.14 1.71
CA ASP A 60 -14.07 -3.81 1.15
C ASP A 60 -14.38 -3.38 -0.29
N GLY A 61 -13.33 -3.36 -1.11
CA GLY A 61 -13.40 -3.00 -2.53
C GLY A 61 -13.53 -1.51 -2.82
N LYS A 62 -13.50 -0.64 -1.81
CA LYS A 62 -13.53 0.82 -1.98
C LYS A 62 -12.18 1.44 -1.67
N THR A 63 -11.75 2.37 -2.51
CA THR A 63 -10.53 3.13 -2.25
C THR A 63 -10.68 4.05 -1.05
N GLU A 64 -9.88 3.81 -0.02
CA GLU A 64 -9.79 4.65 1.17
C GLU A 64 -8.64 5.64 1.07
N ARG A 65 -7.47 5.21 0.57
CA ARG A 65 -6.28 6.05 0.42
C ARG A 65 -5.57 5.73 -0.89
N GLN A 66 -4.91 6.71 -1.49
CA GLN A 66 -4.09 6.50 -2.68
C GLN A 66 -3.07 7.62 -2.82
N ALA A 67 -1.93 7.31 -3.46
CA ALA A 67 -0.95 8.32 -3.84
C ALA A 67 -0.26 7.97 -5.15
N ASN A 68 0.10 9.03 -5.88
CA ASN A 68 0.83 8.97 -7.15
C ASN A 68 0.19 8.07 -8.23
N ILE A 69 -1.14 8.05 -8.29
CA ILE A 69 -1.90 7.39 -9.36
C ILE A 69 -2.05 8.36 -10.54
N ASN A 70 -1.55 7.98 -11.71
CA ASN A 70 -1.51 8.80 -12.91
C ASN A 70 -1.62 7.92 -14.17
N ALA A 71 -1.60 8.54 -15.36
CA ALA A 71 -1.77 7.83 -16.63
C ALA A 71 -0.77 6.67 -16.87
N LEU A 72 0.37 6.65 -16.17
CA LEU A 72 1.39 5.60 -16.31
C LEU A 72 1.02 4.29 -15.57
N ASN A 73 0.20 4.37 -14.51
CA ASN A 73 -0.11 3.25 -13.61
C ASN A 73 -1.61 3.04 -13.34
N ALA A 74 -2.47 3.99 -13.72
CA ALA A 74 -3.91 3.92 -13.50
C ALA A 74 -4.56 2.70 -14.13
N LYS A 75 -4.07 2.24 -15.29
CA LYS A 75 -4.58 1.02 -15.93
C LYS A 75 -4.40 -0.21 -15.02
N GLN A 76 -3.24 -0.37 -14.40
CA GLN A 76 -2.97 -1.50 -13.50
C GLN A 76 -3.86 -1.44 -12.26
N VAL A 77 -4.07 -0.25 -11.69
CA VAL A 77 -5.00 -0.06 -10.58
C VAL A 77 -6.41 -0.47 -10.98
N ASN A 78 -6.90 0.00 -12.13
CA ASN A 78 -8.25 -0.30 -12.61
C ASN A 78 -8.44 -1.78 -12.94
N ASP A 79 -7.40 -2.47 -13.40
CA ASP A 79 -7.44 -3.90 -13.70
C ASP A 79 -7.36 -4.77 -12.43
N LEU A 80 -6.69 -4.28 -11.37
CA LEU A 80 -6.37 -5.06 -10.17
C LEU A 80 -7.33 -4.81 -9.01
N ALA A 81 -7.74 -3.55 -8.77
CA ALA A 81 -8.62 -3.19 -7.67
C ALA A 81 -9.96 -3.94 -7.65
N PRO A 82 -10.65 -4.17 -8.80
CA PRO A 82 -11.90 -4.92 -8.83
C PRO A 82 -11.77 -6.39 -8.40
N LYS A 83 -10.55 -6.95 -8.39
CA LYS A 83 -10.31 -8.34 -7.96
C LYS A 83 -10.38 -8.51 -6.43
N TYR A 84 -10.38 -7.41 -5.68
CA TYR A 84 -10.39 -7.40 -4.23
C TYR A 84 -11.66 -6.73 -3.71
N SER A 85 -12.71 -7.52 -3.48
CA SER A 85 -14.03 -7.02 -3.06
C SER A 85 -14.25 -7.01 -1.54
N SER A 86 -13.30 -7.52 -0.75
CA SER A 86 -13.43 -7.66 0.71
C SER A 86 -12.08 -7.52 1.41
N GLY A 87 -12.09 -7.01 2.65
CA GLY A 87 -10.90 -6.86 3.49
C GLY A 87 -10.16 -5.55 3.25
N ILE A 88 -9.01 -5.41 3.91
CA ILE A 88 -8.14 -4.24 3.80
C ILE A 88 -6.93 -4.63 2.95
N VAL A 89 -6.77 -3.99 1.79
CA VAL A 89 -5.77 -4.39 0.78
C VAL A 89 -4.89 -3.20 0.41
N LEU A 90 -3.57 -3.39 0.42
CA LEU A 90 -2.61 -2.47 -0.17
C LEU A 90 -2.21 -2.97 -1.56
N ILE A 91 -2.40 -2.12 -2.57
CA ILE A 91 -1.97 -2.37 -3.95
C ILE A 91 -0.86 -1.36 -4.26
N VAL A 92 0.35 -1.84 -4.57
CA VAL A 92 1.45 -1.01 -5.07
C VAL A 92 1.59 -1.25 -6.58
N VAL A 93 1.60 -0.18 -7.36
CA VAL A 93 1.69 -0.22 -8.82
C VAL A 93 2.93 0.51 -9.30
N ALA A 94 3.48 0.05 -10.42
CA ALA A 94 4.53 0.75 -11.15
C ALA A 94 4.27 0.62 -12.65
N GLY A 95 4.41 1.71 -13.41
CA GLY A 95 4.05 1.73 -14.82
C GLY A 95 4.80 0.68 -15.67
N MET A 96 4.20 0.19 -16.76
CA MET A 96 4.71 -0.95 -17.55
C MET A 96 6.20 -0.85 -17.97
N LYS A 97 6.71 0.35 -18.25
CA LYS A 97 8.13 0.56 -18.59
C LYS A 97 9.07 0.29 -17.42
N TYR A 98 8.60 0.45 -16.18
CA TYR A 98 9.34 0.14 -14.97
C TYR A 98 9.45 -1.37 -14.79
N ALA A 99 8.32 -2.09 -14.72
CA ALA A 99 8.30 -3.55 -14.53
C ALA A 99 9.19 -4.29 -15.54
N ALA A 100 9.08 -3.97 -16.83
CA ALA A 100 9.88 -4.59 -17.89
C ALA A 100 11.38 -4.21 -17.83
N TYR A 101 11.74 -3.00 -17.39
CA TYR A 101 13.12 -2.53 -17.33
C TYR A 101 13.89 -3.09 -16.12
N VAL A 102 13.21 -3.31 -14.98
CA VAL A 102 13.82 -3.90 -13.79
C VAL A 102 13.92 -5.43 -13.86
N GLU A 103 12.94 -6.12 -14.44
CA GLU A 103 13.02 -7.56 -14.73
C GLU A 103 14.18 -7.88 -15.70
N ALA A 104 14.37 -7.07 -16.74
CA ALA A 104 15.44 -7.26 -17.72
C ALA A 104 16.85 -6.97 -17.17
N LYS A 105 16.97 -6.32 -16.01
CA LYS A 105 18.26 -5.96 -15.38
C LYS A 105 18.52 -6.66 -14.04
N GLY A 106 17.63 -7.55 -13.60
CA GLY A 106 17.78 -8.27 -12.33
C GLY A 106 17.71 -7.38 -11.08
N TYR A 107 17.10 -6.19 -11.19
CA TYR A 107 16.94 -5.29 -10.05
C TYR A 107 15.58 -5.49 -9.38
N ASN A 108 15.61 -5.74 -8.07
CA ASN A 108 14.44 -6.04 -7.24
C ASN A 108 13.79 -4.75 -6.72
N VAL A 109 12.84 -4.16 -7.47
CA VAL A 109 12.16 -2.93 -7.00
C VAL A 109 10.69 -3.15 -6.64
N LEU A 110 9.99 -4.05 -7.33
CA LEU A 110 8.71 -4.58 -6.85
C LEU A 110 8.93 -5.56 -5.69
N THR A 111 9.95 -6.41 -5.77
CA THR A 111 10.30 -7.33 -4.69
C THR A 111 10.69 -6.60 -3.42
N SER A 112 11.33 -5.43 -3.49
CA SER A 112 11.69 -4.67 -2.28
C SER A 112 10.49 -3.93 -1.71
N ALA A 113 9.62 -3.34 -2.53
CA ALA A 113 8.35 -2.74 -2.07
C ALA A 113 7.40 -3.79 -1.47
N GLU A 114 7.30 -4.97 -2.09
CA GLU A 114 6.49 -6.11 -1.64
C GLU A 114 7.08 -6.73 -0.37
N LEU A 115 8.39 -7.00 -0.32
CA LEU A 115 9.08 -7.49 0.88
C LEU A 115 9.02 -6.48 2.04
N LEU A 116 9.03 -5.18 1.72
CA LEU A 116 8.90 -4.10 2.70
C LEU A 116 7.46 -3.99 3.19
N ALA A 117 6.46 -4.14 2.32
CA ALA A 117 5.06 -4.25 2.73
C ALA A 117 4.82 -5.50 3.60
N GLU A 118 5.36 -6.66 3.21
CA GLU A 118 5.27 -7.91 3.98
C GLU A 118 6.02 -7.86 5.31
N LYS A 119 7.12 -7.10 5.42
CA LYS A 119 7.83 -6.91 6.69
C LYS A 119 7.18 -5.86 7.58
N ILE A 120 6.75 -4.74 7.00
CA ILE A 120 6.28 -3.57 7.74
C ILE A 120 4.82 -3.74 8.17
N ALA A 121 3.96 -4.35 7.35
CA ALA A 121 2.56 -4.52 7.72
C ALA A 121 2.40 -5.33 9.03
N PRO A 122 3.05 -6.50 9.24
CA PRO A 122 2.97 -7.21 10.50
C PRO A 122 3.60 -6.44 11.68
N GLN A 123 4.70 -5.72 11.46
CA GLN A 123 5.34 -4.91 12.50
C GLN A 123 4.45 -3.76 12.97
N LEU A 124 3.85 -3.01 12.03
CA LEU A 124 2.93 -1.93 12.36
C LEU A 124 1.65 -2.46 13.00
N LEU A 125 1.15 -3.62 12.56
CA LEU A 125 0.02 -4.30 13.21
C LEU A 125 0.36 -4.74 14.64
N SER A 126 1.59 -5.19 14.90
CA SER A 126 2.02 -5.59 16.25
C SER A 126 2.11 -4.41 17.24
N GLN A 127 2.28 -3.18 16.73
CA GLN A 127 2.26 -1.94 17.53
C GLN A 127 0.84 -1.44 17.86
N LEU A 128 -0.20 -2.18 17.43
CA LEU A 128 -1.60 -1.88 17.77
C LEU A 128 -2.06 -2.51 19.09
N HIS A 129 -1.24 -3.39 19.68
CA HIS A 129 -1.38 -3.88 21.05
C HIS A 129 -0.92 -2.83 22.05
#